data_AF-A0A7C1AAW1-F1
#
_entry.id   AF-A0A7C1AAW1-F1
#
_cell.length_a   1.000
_cell.length_b   1.000
_cell.length_c   1.000
_cell.angle_alpha   90.00
_cell.angle_beta   90.00
_cell.angle_gamma   90.00
#
_symmetry.space_group_name_H-M   'P 1'
#
loop_
_entity.id
_entity.type
_entity.pdbx_description
1 polymer ?
#
loop_
_entity_poly.entity_id
_entity_poly.type
_entity_poly.pdbx_seq_one_letter_code
_entity_poly.pdbx_strand_id
1 'polypeptide(L)'
;MDRSDIHRRLNVEPKKYFLVTMHREENVDIQDRLSGILTGLDKVQKKYEMPVICSLHPRTRLRINRFGLKMDNRNVYFLPPFGFFDFIALEQRAFCVITDSGTVQEECCIFRVPNVTIRDVTERPETVETGSNIIAGLAPDRILDCTGTAVTENTDWQIPEEYYRTNVSSTVVKIITGGG
;
A
#
# COMPACT_ATOMS: atom_id res chain seq x y z
N MET A 1 5.83 -14.86 -13.57
CA MET A 1 5.01 -13.78 -12.98
C MET A 1 4.43 -12.82 -14.03
N ASP A 2 4.79 -12.93 -15.33
CA ASP A 2 4.32 -12.07 -16.44
C ASP A 2 2.93 -12.41 -17.04
N ARG A 3 1.96 -12.90 -16.23
CA ARG A 3 0.66 -13.36 -16.76
C ARG A 3 -0.55 -12.48 -16.43
N SER A 4 -0.39 -11.44 -15.61
CA SER A 4 -1.51 -10.55 -15.33
C SER A 4 -1.62 -9.48 -16.41
N ASP A 5 -2.82 -9.33 -16.97
CA ASP A 5 -3.21 -8.28 -17.90
C ASP A 5 -3.87 -7.08 -17.19
N ILE A 6 -3.72 -6.98 -15.87
CA ILE A 6 -4.44 -6.02 -15.02
C ILE A 6 -4.24 -4.57 -15.45
N HIS A 7 -3.02 -4.17 -15.84
CA HIS A 7 -2.72 -2.82 -16.36
C HIS A 7 -3.57 -2.47 -17.58
N ARG A 8 -3.78 -3.45 -18.48
CA ARG A 8 -4.62 -3.28 -19.66
C ARG A 8 -6.10 -3.21 -19.28
N ARG A 9 -6.56 -4.06 -18.36
CA ARG A 9 -7.95 -4.07 -17.88
C ARG A 9 -8.33 -2.78 -17.16
N LEU A 10 -7.39 -2.19 -16.41
CA LEU A 10 -7.58 -0.92 -15.71
C LEU A 10 -7.20 0.29 -16.56
N ASN A 11 -6.64 0.09 -17.75
CA ASN A 11 -6.14 1.15 -18.63
C ASN A 11 -5.14 2.09 -17.92
N VAL A 12 -4.16 1.51 -17.22
CA VAL A 12 -3.12 2.24 -16.49
C VAL A 12 -1.73 1.84 -16.98
N GLU A 13 -0.83 2.81 -17.04
CA GLU A 13 0.56 2.58 -17.44
C GLU A 13 1.45 2.26 -16.23
N PRO A 14 2.40 1.31 -16.34
CA PRO A 14 3.41 1.08 -15.31
C PRO A 14 4.10 2.37 -14.88
N LYS A 15 4.34 2.52 -13.57
CA LYS A 15 4.95 3.68 -12.91
C LYS A 15 4.18 5.01 -13.09
N LYS A 16 2.91 4.96 -13.52
CA LYS A 16 2.03 6.14 -13.65
C LYS A 16 0.71 5.99 -12.90
N TYR A 17 0.72 5.30 -11.77
CA TYR A 17 -0.42 5.23 -10.85
C TYR A 17 0.05 4.99 -9.43
N PHE A 18 -0.78 5.38 -8.47
CA PHE A 18 -0.65 5.00 -7.07
C PHE A 18 -1.50 3.76 -6.81
N LEU A 19 -0.98 2.82 -6.03
CA LEU A 19 -1.75 1.69 -5.52
C LEU A 19 -2.04 1.93 -4.05
N VAL A 20 -3.29 1.73 -3.64
CA VAL A 20 -3.71 1.93 -2.25
C VAL A 20 -4.34 0.66 -1.72
N THR A 21 -3.92 0.25 -0.53
CA THR A 21 -4.61 -0.76 0.27
C THR A 21 -4.94 -0.19 1.64
N MET A 22 -6.21 -0.27 2.02
CA MET A 22 -6.66 0.04 3.38
C MET A 22 -7.77 -0.92 3.80
N HIS A 23 -7.55 -1.64 4.89
CA HIS A 23 -8.45 -2.68 5.37
C HIS A 23 -8.43 -2.84 6.90
N ARG A 24 -7.49 -2.20 7.59
CA ARG A 24 -7.37 -2.22 9.05
C ARG A 24 -8.56 -1.53 9.72
N GLU A 25 -9.18 -2.22 10.68
CA GLU A 25 -10.40 -1.73 11.36
C GLU A 25 -10.16 -0.38 12.04
N GLU A 26 -8.98 -0.19 12.63
CA GLU A 26 -8.60 1.06 13.30
C GLU A 26 -8.57 2.27 12.36
N ASN A 27 -8.47 2.06 11.04
CA ASN A 27 -8.51 3.13 10.05
C ASN A 27 -9.90 3.30 9.43
N VAL A 28 -10.57 2.20 9.08
CA VAL A 28 -11.82 2.24 8.28
C VAL A 28 -13.10 2.38 9.10
N ASP A 29 -13.09 2.00 10.38
CA ASP A 29 -14.27 2.07 11.24
C ASP A 29 -14.40 3.41 12.00
N ILE A 30 -13.38 4.25 11.94
CA ILE A 30 -13.34 5.58 12.57
C ILE A 30 -13.49 6.64 11.48
N GLN A 31 -14.59 7.40 11.53
CA GLN A 31 -14.96 8.38 10.49
C GLN A 31 -13.86 9.41 10.23
N ASP A 32 -13.27 10.01 11.27
CA ASP A 32 -12.26 11.05 11.12
C ASP A 32 -10.97 10.52 10.47
N ARG A 33 -10.58 9.30 10.84
CA ARG A 33 -9.39 8.62 10.28
C ARG A 33 -9.59 8.29 8.81
N LEU A 34 -10.73 7.69 8.46
CA LEU A 34 -11.07 7.39 7.08
C LEU A 34 -11.18 8.66 6.24
N SER A 35 -11.83 9.71 6.76
CA SER A 35 -11.93 11.02 6.09
C SER A 35 -10.55 11.64 5.83
N GLY A 36 -9.64 11.55 6.80
CA GLY A 36 -8.26 11.99 6.68
C GLY A 36 -7.52 11.29 5.54
N ILE A 37 -7.60 9.96 5.48
CA ILE A 37 -7.01 9.17 4.40
C ILE A 37 -7.60 9.57 3.05
N LEU A 38 -8.93 9.58 2.89
CA LEU A 38 -9.58 9.89 1.62
C LEU A 38 -9.22 11.28 1.11
N THR A 39 -9.16 12.27 2.01
CA THR A 39 -8.72 13.63 1.69
C THR A 39 -7.26 13.67 1.28
N GLY A 40 -6.39 12.89 1.94
CA GLY A 40 -4.99 12.74 1.57
C GLY A 40 -4.82 12.13 0.17
N LEU A 41 -5.58 11.08 -0.14
CA LEU A 41 -5.58 10.44 -1.46
C LEU A 41 -6.07 11.39 -2.56
N ASP A 42 -7.10 12.18 -2.29
CA ASP A 42 -7.57 13.23 -3.21
C ASP A 42 -6.48 14.28 -3.47
N LYS A 43 -5.77 14.71 -2.42
CA LYS A 43 -4.64 15.64 -2.55
C LYS A 43 -3.50 15.04 -3.37
N VAL A 44 -3.15 13.77 -3.15
CA VAL A 44 -2.14 13.05 -3.95
C VAL A 44 -2.55 12.99 -5.41
N GLN A 45 -3.78 12.56 -5.69
CA GLN A 45 -4.32 12.51 -7.05
C GLN A 45 -4.21 13.88 -7.72
N LYS A 46 -4.65 14.96 -7.06
CA LYS A 46 -4.63 16.32 -7.61
C LYS A 46 -3.22 16.85 -7.87
N LYS A 47 -2.25 16.52 -7.02
CA LYS A 47 -0.85 16.98 -7.17
C LYS A 47 -0.13 16.29 -8.32
N TYR A 48 -0.32 14.99 -8.47
CA TYR A 48 0.41 14.18 -9.45
C TYR A 48 -0.36 13.92 -10.74
N GLU A 49 -1.67 14.18 -10.76
CA GLU A 49 -2.57 13.94 -11.89
C GLU A 49 -2.55 12.50 -12.41
N MET A 50 -2.16 11.55 -11.54
CA MET A 50 -2.12 10.12 -11.84
C MET A 50 -3.32 9.39 -11.22
N PRO A 51 -3.79 8.28 -11.83
CA PRO A 51 -4.73 7.35 -11.22
C PRO A 51 -4.32 6.92 -9.82
N VAL A 52 -5.27 6.93 -8.88
CA VAL A 52 -5.13 6.32 -7.56
C VAL A 52 -6.03 5.09 -7.50
N ILE A 53 -5.42 3.90 -7.47
CA ILE A 53 -6.11 2.62 -7.53
C ILE A 53 -6.27 2.09 -6.11
N CYS A 54 -7.46 2.19 -5.55
CA CYS A 54 -7.78 1.70 -4.21
C CYS A 54 -8.37 0.29 -4.26
N SER A 55 -7.58 -0.70 -3.83
CA SER A 55 -8.04 -2.06 -3.59
C SER A 55 -8.76 -2.11 -2.24
N LEU A 56 -10.08 -1.94 -2.22
CA LEU A 56 -10.85 -1.86 -0.99
C LEU A 56 -11.65 -3.14 -0.71
N HIS A 57 -11.61 -3.58 0.54
CA HIS A 57 -12.57 -4.56 1.02
C HIS A 57 -14.00 -3.98 0.97
N PRO A 58 -15.04 -4.78 0.65
CA PRO A 58 -16.43 -4.32 0.61
C PRO A 58 -16.87 -3.56 1.87
N ARG A 59 -16.33 -3.94 3.04
CA ARG A 59 -16.54 -3.24 4.33
C ARG A 59 -16.13 -1.76 4.25
N THR A 60 -14.95 -1.44 3.73
CA THR A 60 -14.48 -0.05 3.62
C THR A 60 -15.42 0.77 2.76
N ARG A 61 -15.88 0.22 1.63
CA ARG A 61 -16.87 0.90 0.76
C ARG A 61 -18.20 1.15 1.48
N LEU A 62 -18.67 0.20 2.28
CA LEU A 62 -19.86 0.38 3.12
C LEU A 62 -19.65 1.48 4.18
N ARG A 63 -18.46 1.57 4.78
CA ARG A 63 -18.12 2.62 5.75
C ARG A 63 -18.09 4.01 5.12
N ILE A 64 -17.46 4.15 3.95
CA ILE A 64 -17.46 5.40 3.17
C ILE A 64 -18.90 5.89 2.95
N ASN A 65 -19.77 5.00 2.47
CA ASN A 65 -21.19 5.32 2.25
C ASN A 65 -21.93 5.64 3.57
N ARG A 66 -21.70 4.86 4.63
CA ARG A 66 -22.34 5.05 5.94
C ARG A 66 -21.97 6.39 6.58
N PHE A 67 -20.72 6.82 6.44
CA PHE A 67 -20.25 8.10 6.96
C PHE A 67 -20.57 9.27 6.04
N GLY A 68 -21.20 9.04 4.88
CA GLY A 68 -21.53 10.09 3.93
C GLY A 68 -20.30 10.76 3.31
N LEU A 69 -19.16 10.08 3.31
CA LEU A 69 -17.92 10.60 2.74
C LEU A 69 -18.03 10.51 1.21
N LYS A 70 -18.05 11.67 0.56
CA LYS A 70 -18.10 11.77 -0.90
C LYS A 70 -16.70 11.98 -1.45
N MET A 71 -16.34 11.18 -2.45
CA MET A 71 -15.20 11.46 -3.31
C MET A 71 -15.72 11.78 -4.70
N ASP A 72 -15.72 13.06 -5.05
CA ASP A 72 -16.12 13.53 -6.38
C ASP A 72 -15.02 13.31 -7.43
N ASN A 73 -13.83 12.91 -6.98
CA ASN A 73 -12.66 12.69 -7.81
C ASN A 73 -12.75 11.37 -8.58
N ARG A 74 -12.99 11.47 -9.89
CA ARG A 74 -13.16 10.33 -10.79
C ARG A 74 -11.87 9.55 -11.08
N ASN A 75 -10.71 10.09 -10.71
CA ASN A 75 -9.41 9.45 -10.89
C ASN A 75 -8.95 8.70 -9.63
N VAL A 76 -9.79 8.63 -8.59
CA VAL A 76 -9.61 7.74 -7.44
C VAL A 76 -10.57 6.56 -7.59
N TYR A 77 -10.02 5.40 -7.93
CA TYR A 77 -10.78 4.21 -8.29
C TYR A 77 -10.95 3.30 -7.08
N PHE A 78 -12.19 3.08 -6.65
CA PHE A 78 -12.51 2.13 -5.60
C PHE A 78 -12.91 0.79 -6.20
N LEU A 79 -11.97 -0.15 -6.20
CA LEU A 79 -12.13 -1.45 -6.84
C LEU A 79 -12.23 -2.56 -5.79
N PRO A 80 -12.96 -3.66 -6.09
CA PRO A 80 -12.92 -4.86 -5.26
C PRO A 80 -11.50 -5.40 -5.10
N PRO A 81 -11.21 -6.19 -4.05
CA PRO A 81 -9.90 -6.76 -3.85
C PRO A 81 -9.46 -7.58 -5.08
N PHE A 82 -8.24 -7.33 -5.54
CA PHE A 82 -7.67 -8.03 -6.69
C PHE A 82 -7.25 -9.46 -6.31
N GLY A 83 -7.21 -10.36 -7.31
CA GLY A 83 -6.55 -11.64 -7.14
C GLY A 83 -5.06 -11.44 -6.87
N PHE A 84 -4.44 -12.39 -6.16
CA PHE A 84 -3.04 -12.29 -5.72
C PHE A 84 -2.06 -11.87 -6.83
N PHE A 85 -2.10 -12.53 -8.00
CA PHE A 85 -1.21 -12.21 -9.11
C PHE A 85 -1.45 -10.82 -9.72
N ASP A 86 -2.70 -10.36 -9.74
CA ASP A 86 -3.03 -9.02 -10.23
C ASP A 86 -2.54 -7.95 -9.26
N PHE A 87 -2.72 -8.18 -7.95
CA PHE A 87 -2.25 -7.26 -6.92
C PHE A 87 -0.72 -7.11 -6.97
N ILE A 88 0.02 -8.23 -7.00
CA ILE A 88 1.48 -8.22 -7.09
C ILE A 88 1.97 -7.54 -8.37
N ALA A 89 1.29 -7.78 -9.50
CA ALA A 89 1.63 -7.10 -10.75
C ALA A 89 1.42 -5.58 -10.65
N LEU A 90 0.33 -5.13 -10.00
CA LEU A 90 0.09 -3.72 -9.74
C LEU A 90 1.11 -3.13 -8.77
N GLU A 91 1.47 -3.86 -7.72
CA GLU A 91 2.39 -3.39 -6.69
C GLU A 91 3.79 -3.14 -7.25
N GLN A 92 4.39 -4.14 -7.92
CA GLN A 92 5.73 -4.04 -8.52
C GLN A 92 5.88 -2.86 -9.49
N ARG A 93 4.78 -2.50 -10.15
CA ARG A 93 4.74 -1.47 -11.20
C ARG A 93 4.07 -0.18 -10.75
N ALA A 94 3.73 -0.02 -9.48
CA ALA A 94 3.20 1.24 -8.97
C ALA A 94 4.28 2.32 -8.99
N PHE A 95 3.84 3.58 -9.15
CA PHE A 95 4.68 4.76 -8.93
C PHE A 95 5.03 4.87 -7.44
N CYS A 96 4.02 4.69 -6.59
CA CYS A 96 4.16 4.58 -5.14
C CYS A 96 2.96 3.80 -4.59
N VAL A 97 3.17 3.09 -3.48
CA VAL A 97 2.13 2.32 -2.78
C VAL A 97 1.79 3.01 -1.46
N ILE A 98 0.50 3.25 -1.19
CA ILE A 98 0.01 3.81 0.07
C ILE A 98 -0.74 2.70 0.82
N THR A 99 -0.27 2.31 2.00
CA THR A 99 -0.68 1.04 2.60
C THR A 99 -0.87 1.09 4.12
N ASP A 100 -1.81 0.29 4.63
CA ASP A 100 -1.89 -0.09 6.06
C ASP A 100 -1.53 -1.56 6.32
N SER A 101 -1.10 -2.29 5.28
CA SER A 101 -0.70 -3.68 5.36
C SER A 101 0.78 -3.79 5.71
N GLY A 102 1.10 -4.63 6.71
CA GLY A 102 2.49 -4.96 7.05
C GLY A 102 3.16 -5.79 5.96
N THR A 103 2.44 -6.73 5.36
CA THR A 103 2.95 -7.57 4.26
C THR A 103 3.33 -6.74 3.05
N VAL A 104 2.50 -5.75 2.70
CA VAL A 104 2.78 -4.85 1.56
C VAL A 104 3.99 -3.95 1.82
N GLN A 105 4.27 -3.59 3.08
CA GLN A 105 5.50 -2.87 3.41
C GLN A 105 6.74 -3.74 3.13
N GLU A 106 6.71 -5.02 3.50
CA GLU A 106 7.79 -5.98 3.18
C GLU A 106 7.93 -6.17 1.66
N GLU A 107 6.81 -6.41 0.96
CA GLU A 107 6.76 -6.62 -0.48
C GLU A 107 7.31 -5.41 -1.25
N CYS A 108 6.88 -4.19 -0.91
CA CYS A 108 7.39 -2.96 -1.51
C CYS A 108 8.89 -2.76 -1.26
N CYS A 109 9.38 -3.08 -0.06
CA CYS A 109 10.80 -3.04 0.26
C CYS A 109 11.59 -3.98 -0.67
N ILE A 110 11.13 -5.22 -0.83
CA ILE A 110 11.74 -6.25 -1.70
C ILE A 110 11.68 -5.84 -3.17
N PHE A 111 10.54 -5.31 -3.62
CA PHE A 111 10.31 -4.92 -5.02
C PHE A 111 10.96 -3.58 -5.39
N ARG A 112 11.59 -2.88 -4.45
CA ARG A 112 12.15 -1.53 -4.64
C ARG A 112 11.08 -0.55 -5.13
N VAL A 113 9.91 -0.61 -4.52
CA VAL A 113 8.78 0.28 -4.82
C VAL A 113 8.63 1.27 -3.66
N PRO A 114 8.66 2.59 -3.92
CA PRO A 114 8.39 3.59 -2.90
C PRO A 114 7.04 3.33 -2.23
N ASN A 115 7.00 3.38 -0.90
CA ASN A 115 5.75 3.19 -0.18
C ASN A 115 5.60 4.11 1.03
N VAL A 116 4.35 4.39 1.36
CA VAL A 116 3.94 5.25 2.46
C VAL A 116 2.93 4.50 3.32
N THR A 117 3.25 4.39 4.61
CA THR A 117 2.40 3.71 5.58
C THR A 117 1.39 4.68 6.19
N ILE A 118 0.10 4.42 5.99
CA ILE A 118 -1.03 5.17 6.56
C ILE A 118 -1.47 4.59 7.90
N ARG A 119 -0.53 4.53 8.85
CA ARG A 119 -0.75 4.08 10.24
C ARG A 119 0.04 4.98 11.18
N ASP A 120 -0.33 4.98 12.46
CA ASP A 120 0.41 5.72 13.48
C ASP A 120 1.74 5.02 13.83
N VAL A 121 1.79 3.70 13.69
CA VAL A 121 2.95 2.85 13.98
C VAL A 121 3.02 1.68 12.99
N THR A 122 4.19 1.04 12.90
CA THR A 122 4.40 -0.17 12.09
C THR A 122 5.09 -1.28 12.88
N GLU A 123 4.70 -2.52 12.61
CA GLU A 123 5.38 -3.75 13.03
C GLU A 123 6.59 -4.12 12.15
N ARG A 124 6.94 -3.28 11.18
CA ARG A 124 8.06 -3.43 10.24
C ARG A 124 9.06 -2.28 10.36
N PRO A 125 9.66 -2.04 11.55
CA PRO A 125 10.62 -0.96 11.73
C PRO A 125 11.78 -1.02 10.73
N GLU A 126 12.19 -2.22 10.33
CA GLU A 126 13.27 -2.46 9.37
C GLU A 126 13.00 -1.81 7.99
N THR A 127 11.74 -1.65 7.59
CA THR A 127 11.38 -0.98 6.32
C THR A 127 11.62 0.53 6.39
N VAL A 128 11.48 1.12 7.56
CA VAL A 128 11.73 2.55 7.81
C VAL A 128 13.22 2.80 8.02
N GLU A 129 13.89 1.92 8.78
CA GLU A 129 15.33 2.00 9.06
C GLU A 129 16.19 1.94 7.78
N THR A 130 15.75 1.13 6.81
CA THR A 130 16.41 1.03 5.48
C THR A 130 16.04 2.15 4.52
N GLY A 131 15.09 3.02 4.88
CA GLY A 131 14.62 4.12 4.04
C GLY A 131 13.62 3.71 2.95
N SER A 132 13.17 2.46 2.93
CA SER A 132 12.20 1.98 1.92
C SER A 132 10.77 2.47 2.13
N ASN A 133 10.42 2.88 3.36
CA ASN A 133 9.06 3.23 3.77
C ASN A 133 9.05 4.49 4.64
N ILE A 134 7.98 5.28 4.53
CA ILE A 134 7.72 6.44 5.38
C ILE A 134 6.35 6.29 6.06
N ILE A 135 6.32 6.46 7.39
CA ILE A 135 5.07 6.46 8.15
C ILE A 135 4.45 7.86 8.10
N ALA A 136 3.33 8.00 7.40
CA ALA A 136 2.62 9.27 7.26
C ALA A 136 1.62 9.54 8.40
N GLY A 137 1.16 8.50 9.08
CA GLY A 137 -0.06 8.60 9.88
C GLY A 137 -1.28 8.76 8.97
N LEU A 138 -2.23 9.58 9.39
CA LEU A 138 -3.53 9.70 8.73
C LEU A 138 -3.92 11.13 8.33
N ALA A 139 -3.09 12.10 8.69
CA ALA A 139 -3.35 13.49 8.38
C ALA A 139 -3.21 13.73 6.86
N PRO A 140 -4.18 14.38 6.20
CA PRO A 140 -4.17 14.55 4.74
C PRO A 140 -2.88 15.17 4.19
N ASP A 141 -2.37 16.21 4.84
CA ASP A 141 -1.15 16.91 4.41
C ASP A 141 0.09 16.03 4.62
N ARG A 142 0.15 15.27 5.72
CA ARG A 142 1.25 14.32 5.94
C ARG A 142 1.28 13.22 4.88
N ILE A 143 0.12 12.70 4.49
CA ILE A 143 0.06 11.69 3.41
C ILE A 143 0.64 12.27 2.13
N LEU A 144 0.26 13.51 1.76
CA LEU A 144 0.78 14.19 0.58
C LEU A 144 2.30 14.43 0.65
N ASP A 145 2.77 14.95 1.78
CA ASP A 145 4.17 15.31 1.99
C ASP A 145 5.06 14.07 2.01
N CYS A 146 4.69 13.05 2.77
CA CYS A 146 5.41 11.77 2.82
C CYS A 146 5.40 11.06 1.47
N THR A 147 4.30 11.11 0.71
CA THR A 147 4.26 10.61 -0.67
C THR A 147 5.23 11.41 -1.55
N GLY A 148 5.31 12.72 -1.35
CA GLY A 148 6.29 13.62 -1.96
C GLY A 148 7.72 13.15 -1.76
N THR A 149 8.10 12.93 -0.50
CA THR A 149 9.44 12.44 -0.15
C THR A 149 9.68 11.05 -0.73
N ALA A 150 8.76 10.10 -0.54
CA ALA A 150 8.94 8.72 -0.96
C ALA A 150 9.25 8.59 -2.46
N VAL A 151 8.61 9.40 -3.31
CA VAL A 151 8.80 9.32 -4.78
C VAL A 151 10.02 10.07 -5.30
N THR A 152 10.66 10.91 -4.47
CA THR A 152 11.88 11.63 -4.84
C THR A 152 13.16 10.94 -4.37
N GLU A 153 13.06 10.13 -3.32
CA GLU A 153 14.20 9.36 -2.79
C GLU A 153 14.61 8.24 -3.76
N ASN A 154 15.88 7.84 -3.68
CA ASN A 154 16.39 6.76 -4.50
C ASN A 154 15.84 5.40 -4.02
N THR A 155 15.64 4.48 -4.97
CA THR A 155 15.11 3.12 -4.71
C THR A 155 16.21 2.07 -4.54
N ASP A 156 17.45 2.51 -4.31
CA ASP A 156 18.65 1.68 -4.17
C ASP A 156 18.95 1.25 -2.72
N TRP A 157 17.97 1.39 -1.80
CA TRP A 157 18.10 0.94 -0.41
C TRP A 157 18.54 -0.52 -0.28
N GLN A 158 19.14 -0.85 0.86
CA GLN A 158 19.49 -2.21 1.22
C GLN A 158 18.26 -2.92 1.76
N ILE A 159 17.86 -4.02 1.11
CA ILE A 159 16.77 -4.88 1.61
C ILE A 159 17.27 -5.62 2.86
N PRO A 160 16.48 -5.68 3.95
CA PRO A 160 16.83 -6.40 5.18
C PRO A 160 17.26 -7.86 4.90
N GLU A 161 18.31 -8.33 5.58
CA GLU A 161 18.84 -9.69 5.39
C GLU A 161 17.81 -10.76 5.74
N GLU A 162 16.92 -10.47 6.69
CA GLU A 162 15.85 -11.35 7.14
C GLU A 162 14.90 -11.73 6.01
N TYR A 163 14.70 -10.84 5.03
CA TYR A 163 13.80 -11.06 3.90
C TYR A 163 14.38 -12.01 2.86
N TYR A 164 15.70 -12.28 2.88
CA TYR A 164 16.34 -13.25 2.01
C TYR A 164 16.32 -14.68 2.55
N ARG A 165 15.79 -14.92 3.75
CA ARG A 165 15.75 -16.26 4.34
C ARG A 165 14.91 -17.20 3.46
N THR A 166 15.58 -18.18 2.86
CA THR A 166 14.94 -19.25 2.11
C THR A 166 14.59 -20.42 3.02
N ASN A 167 13.73 -21.33 2.55
CA ASN A 167 13.34 -22.56 3.25
C ASN A 167 12.62 -22.35 4.60
N VAL A 168 11.98 -21.19 4.80
CA VAL A 168 11.21 -20.88 6.03
C VAL A 168 10.18 -21.98 6.32
N SER A 169 9.48 -22.49 5.30
CA SER A 169 8.52 -23.59 5.46
C SER A 169 9.15 -24.85 6.06
N SER A 170 10.36 -25.23 5.62
CA SER A 170 11.08 -26.39 6.16
C SER A 170 11.55 -26.16 7.59
N THR A 171 11.98 -24.94 7.92
CA THR A 171 12.34 -24.55 9.29
C THR A 171 11.13 -24.66 10.22
N VAL A 172 9.97 -24.14 9.79
CA VAL A 172 8.72 -24.22 10.56
C VAL A 172 8.30 -25.67 10.77
N VAL A 173 8.34 -26.51 9.73
CA VAL A 173 8.05 -27.96 9.86
C VAL A 173 8.98 -28.59 10.89
N LYS A 174 10.30 -28.36 10.80
CA LYS A 174 11.27 -28.92 11.76
C LYS A 174 11.05 -28.45 13.20
N ILE A 175 10.66 -27.19 13.43
CA ILE A 175 10.33 -26.68 14.77
C ILE A 175 9.10 -27.39 15.33
N ILE A 176 8.05 -27.53 14.50
CA ILE A 176 6.80 -28.18 14.91
C ILE A 176 7.01 -29.69 15.16
N THR A 177 7.79 -30.36 14.31
CA THR A 177 8.00 -31.82 14.41
C THR A 177 9.16 -32.23 15.31
N GLY A 178 10.09 -31.32 15.59
CA GLY A 178 11.34 -31.58 16.31
C GLY A 178 11.40 -31.01 17.72
N GLY A 179 10.31 -30.42 18.22
CA GLY A 179 10.13 -30.06 19.62
C GLY A 179 9.51 -31.22 20.41
N GLY A 180 10.30 -32.25 20.69
CA GLY A 180 9.98 -33.36 21.59
C GLY A 180 11.17 -33.68 22.47
#